data_AF-A0A2E9L0Q0-F1
#
_entry.id   AF-A0A2E9L0Q0-F1
#
_cell.length_a   1.000
_cell.length_b   1.000
_cell.length_c   1.000
_cell.angle_alpha   90.00
_cell.angle_beta   90.00
_cell.angle_gamma   90.00
#
_symmetry.space_group_name_H-M   'P 1'
#
loop_
_entity.id
_entity.type
_entity.pdbx_description
1 polymer ?
#
loop_
_entity_poly.entity_id
_entity_poly.type
_entity_poly.pdbx_seq_one_letter_code
_entity_poly.pdbx_strand_id
1 'polypeptide(L)'
;MYLTQSKINQFGDRIHFVKNQLFGEPPLFETIQRASDTSWHEMHKTFNMGHHLELYINAQPTVDVINLAKAFNIETKIIGFAERAKRNCLFPKNRQ
;
A
#
# COMPACT_ATOMS: atom_id res chain seq x y z
N MET A 1 -11.58 5.17 4.57
CA MET A 1 -10.60 5.44 5.65
C MET A 1 -9.25 5.72 5.02
N TYR A 2 -8.53 6.75 5.47
CA TYR A 2 -7.21 7.17 4.93
C TYR A 2 -6.10 6.72 5.87
N LEU A 3 -5.19 5.85 5.41
CA LEU A 3 -4.12 5.30 6.24
C LEU A 3 -2.82 5.14 5.45
N THR A 4 -1.69 5.14 6.16
CA THR A 4 -0.38 4.81 5.61
C THR A 4 -0.12 3.30 5.71
N GLN A 5 0.71 2.78 4.80
CA GLN A 5 1.13 1.38 4.74
C GLN A 5 1.57 0.81 6.10
N SER A 6 2.32 1.58 6.89
CA SER A 6 2.88 1.15 8.18
C SER A 6 1.87 1.14 9.34
N LYS A 7 0.76 1.89 9.23
CA LYS A 7 -0.21 2.06 10.32
C LYS A 7 -1.45 1.18 10.19
N ILE A 8 -1.67 0.57 9.02
CA ILE A 8 -2.92 -0.15 8.73
C ILE A 8 -3.24 -1.29 9.72
N ASN A 9 -2.23 -2.00 10.24
CA ASN A 9 -2.45 -3.13 11.16
C ASN A 9 -3.02 -2.68 12.53
N GLN A 10 -2.91 -1.39 12.87
CA GLN A 10 -3.47 -0.79 14.07
C GLN A 10 -4.95 -0.38 13.90
N PHE A 11 -5.52 -0.50 12.70
CA PHE A 11 -6.88 -0.06 12.40
C PHE A 11 -7.82 -1.23 12.11
N GLY A 12 -9.00 -1.18 12.76
CA GLY A 12 -10.01 -2.25 12.72
C GLY A 12 -9.75 -3.36 13.74
N ASP A 13 -10.74 -4.23 13.94
CA ASP A 13 -10.61 -5.47 14.73
C ASP A 13 -10.95 -6.65 13.83
N ARG A 14 -10.17 -7.72 13.94
CA ARG A 14 -10.36 -8.98 13.20
C ARG A 14 -10.38 -8.77 11.68
N ILE A 15 -9.46 -7.95 11.17
CA ILE A 15 -9.32 -7.69 9.73
C ILE A 15 -7.98 -8.23 9.22
N HIS A 16 -8.05 -8.98 8.13
CA HIS A 16 -6.89 -9.37 7.36
C HIS A 16 -6.77 -8.48 6.13
N PHE A 17 -5.66 -7.74 6.05
CA PHE A 17 -5.32 -6.89 4.92
C PHE A 17 -4.39 -7.63 3.96
N VAL A 18 -4.84 -7.83 2.73
CA VAL A 18 -4.10 -8.52 1.67
C VAL A 18 -3.60 -7.49 0.66
N LYS A 19 -2.28 -7.42 0.42
CA LYS A 19 -1.66 -6.50 -0.56
C LYS A 19 -0.89 -7.29 -1.61
N ASN A 20 -1.51 -7.54 -2.76
CA ASN A 20 -0.99 -8.40 -3.82
C ASN A 20 -0.63 -7.67 -5.13
N GLN A 21 -1.03 -6.40 -5.28
CA GLN A 21 -0.85 -5.61 -6.50
C GLN A 21 -0.20 -4.24 -6.20
N LEU A 22 0.83 -4.21 -5.35
CA LEU A 22 1.59 -2.98 -5.03
C LEU A 22 2.24 -2.36 -6.28
N PHE A 23 2.53 -1.06 -6.23
CA PHE A 23 3.31 -0.38 -7.28
C PHE A 23 4.70 -1.00 -7.41
N GLY A 24 5.27 -0.94 -8.61
CA GLY A 24 6.67 -1.27 -8.81
C GLY A 24 7.54 -0.26 -8.05
N GLU A 25 8.70 -0.71 -7.58
CA GLU A 25 9.66 0.15 -6.88
C GLU A 25 10.08 1.29 -7.83
N PRO A 26 9.84 2.57 -7.48
CA PRO A 26 10.29 3.67 -8.32
C PRO A 26 11.83 3.68 -8.43
N PRO A 27 12.41 3.98 -9.60
CA PRO A 27 13.87 4.00 -9.82
C PRO A 27 14.64 4.91 -8.84
N LEU A 28 13.94 5.93 -8.31
CA LEU A 28 14.47 6.83 -7.28
C LEU A 28 14.87 6.08 -5.99
N PHE A 29 14.06 5.13 -5.53
CA PHE A 29 14.35 4.39 -4.30
C PHE A 29 15.48 3.38 -4.48
N GLU A 30 15.67 2.85 -5.69
CA GLU A 30 16.84 2.03 -6.02
C GLU A 30 18.14 2.86 -5.91
N THR A 31 18.11 4.11 -6.38
CA THR A 31 19.25 5.03 -6.26
C THR A 31 19.53 5.38 -4.80
N ILE A 32 18.50 5.66 -4.00
CA ILE A 32 18.63 5.96 -2.56
C ILE A 32 19.15 4.74 -1.79
N GLN A 33 18.64 3.54 -2.11
CA GLN A 33 19.08 2.30 -1.45
C GLN A 33 20.59 2.06 -1.69
N ARG A 34 21.04 2.19 -2.94
CA ARG A 34 22.47 2.05 -3.30
C ARG A 34 23.36 3.08 -2.61
N ALA A 35 22.87 4.30 -2.44
CA ALA A 35 23.63 5.38 -1.80
C ALA A 35 23.64 5.31 -0.26
N SER A 36 22.64 4.67 0.36
CA SER A 36 22.45 4.65 1.81
C SER A 36 22.86 3.33 2.50
N ASP A 37 23.24 2.32 1.73
CA ASP A 37 23.58 0.96 2.19
C ASP A 37 22.53 0.33 3.14
N THR A 38 21.28 0.77 3.00
CA THR A 38 20.17 0.36 3.87
C THR A 38 19.49 -0.88 3.30
N SER A 39 19.12 -1.83 4.16
CA SER A 39 18.40 -3.04 3.73
C SER A 39 17.02 -2.70 3.16
N TRP A 40 16.55 -3.47 2.17
CA TRP A 40 15.21 -3.29 1.60
C TRP A 40 14.09 -3.37 2.66
N HIS A 41 14.28 -4.19 3.71
CA HIS A 41 13.33 -4.28 4.81
C HIS A 41 13.15 -2.94 5.54
N GLU A 42 14.26 -2.25 5.84
CA GLU A 42 14.23 -0.93 6.48
C GLU A 42 13.76 0.17 5.51
N MET A 43 14.04 0.04 4.22
CA MET A 43 13.48 0.94 3.19
C MET A 43 11.95 0.87 3.14
N HIS A 44 11.35 -0.33 3.16
CA HIS A 44 9.89 -0.51 3.17
C HIS A 44 9.21 -0.04 4.47
N LYS A 45 9.96 0.03 5.57
CA LYS A 45 9.47 0.49 6.87
C LYS A 45 9.56 2.01 7.01
N THR A 46 10.60 2.61 6.42
CA THR A 46 10.93 4.04 6.56
C THR A 46 10.35 4.88 5.44
N PHE A 47 10.31 4.34 4.21
CA PHE A 47 9.79 5.02 3.04
C PHE A 47 8.48 4.38 2.58
N ASN A 48 7.61 5.21 2.02
CA ASN A 48 6.29 4.78 1.55
C ASN A 48 6.36 4.02 0.21
N MET A 49 7.56 3.84 -0.36
CA MET A 49 7.86 3.03 -1.55
C MET A 49 6.97 3.31 -2.78
N GLY A 50 6.48 4.54 -2.90
CA GLY A 50 5.71 5.00 -4.06
C GLY A 50 4.22 5.25 -3.84
N HIS A 51 3.63 4.91 -2.68
CA HIS A 51 2.22 5.23 -2.39
C HIS A 51 2.04 5.83 -0.98
N HIS A 52 1.65 7.10 -0.91
CA HIS A 52 1.47 7.80 0.36
C HIS A 52 0.04 7.65 0.93
N LEU A 53 -0.93 7.28 0.09
CA LEU A 53 -2.35 7.28 0.41
C LEU A 53 -2.98 5.94 0.05
N GLU A 54 -3.60 5.28 1.02
CA GLU A 54 -4.43 4.09 0.80
C GLU A 54 -5.89 4.41 1.16
N LEU A 55 -6.81 4.01 0.27
CA LEU A 55 -8.25 4.18 0.45
C LEU A 55 -8.92 2.82 0.62
N TYR A 56 -9.56 2.63 1.77
CA TYR A 56 -10.46 1.51 2.00
C TYR A 56 -11.91 1.96 1.78
N ILE A 57 -12.52 1.42 0.74
CA ILE A 57 -13.88 1.69 0.28
C ILE A 57 -14.57 0.38 -0.13
N ASN A 58 -15.91 0.39 -0.17
CA ASN A 58 -16.65 -0.72 -0.78
C ASN A 58 -16.33 -0.79 -2.28
N ALA A 59 -16.47 -1.98 -2.89
CA ALA A 59 -16.06 -2.19 -4.27
C ALA A 59 -16.82 -1.32 -5.29
N GLN A 60 -18.10 -1.00 -5.04
CA GLN A 60 -18.94 -0.22 -5.98
C GLN A 60 -18.33 1.11 -6.45
N PRO A 61 -17.91 2.05 -5.58
CA PRO A 61 -17.37 3.36 -6.00
C PRO A 61 -15.93 3.34 -6.54
N THR A 62 -15.29 2.19 -6.74
CA THR A 62 -13.85 2.14 -7.04
C THR A 62 -13.49 2.80 -8.38
N VAL A 63 -14.35 2.66 -9.39
CA VAL A 63 -14.13 3.26 -10.71
C VAL A 63 -14.18 4.78 -10.65
N ASP A 64 -15.14 5.34 -9.91
CA ASP A 64 -15.33 6.79 -9.78
C ASP A 64 -14.14 7.42 -9.04
N VAL A 65 -13.64 6.76 -8.00
CA VAL A 65 -12.46 7.22 -7.25
C VAL A 65 -11.21 7.24 -8.12
N ILE A 66 -11.00 6.20 -8.94
CA ILE A 66 -9.87 6.16 -9.88
C ILE A 66 -10.01 7.27 -10.93
N ASN A 67 -11.21 7.49 -11.47
CA ASN A 67 -11.45 8.53 -12.47
C ASN A 67 -11.24 9.94 -11.89
N LEU A 68 -11.69 10.19 -10.66
CA LEU A 68 -11.45 11.45 -9.97
C LEU A 68 -9.94 11.67 -9.75
N ALA A 69 -9.22 10.67 -9.25
CA ALA A 69 -7.78 10.77 -9.04
C ALA A 69 -7.01 11.07 -10.35
N LYS A 70 -7.41 10.45 -11.45
CA LYS A 70 -6.87 10.73 -12.79
C LYS A 70 -7.09 12.20 -13.20
N ALA A 71 -8.24 12.80 -12.88
CA ALA A 71 -8.48 14.21 -13.17
C ALA A 71 -7.54 15.16 -12.41
N PHE A 72 -7.00 14.72 -11.27
CA PHE A 72 -5.94 15.42 -10.52
C PHE A 72 -4.52 14.98 -10.89
N ASN A 73 -4.36 14.18 -11.96
CA ASN A 73 -3.09 13.62 -12.39
C ASN A 73 -2.40 12.77 -11.31
N ILE A 74 -3.19 12.09 -10.47
CA ILE A 74 -2.72 11.17 -9.43
C ILE A 74 -2.87 9.74 -9.94
N GLU A 75 -1.76 9.04 -10.05
CA GLU A 75 -1.77 7.61 -10.40
C GLU A 75 -2.40 6.79 -9.26
N THR A 76 -3.42 6.01 -9.59
CA THR A 76 -4.16 5.20 -8.61
C THR A 76 -4.46 3.82 -9.17
N LYS A 77 -4.42 2.82 -8.29
CA LYS A 77 -4.81 1.45 -8.61
C LYS A 77 -5.30 0.73 -7.37
N ILE A 78 -6.04 -0.35 -7.58
CA ILE A 78 -6.38 -1.29 -6.53
C ILE A 78 -5.10 -2.08 -6.20
N ILE A 79 -4.62 -1.98 -4.96
CA ILE A 79 -3.38 -2.64 -4.52
C ILE A 79 -3.62 -3.92 -3.70
N GLY A 80 -4.88 -4.20 -3.37
CA GLY A 80 -5.26 -5.26 -2.45
C GLY A 80 -6.72 -5.18 -1.99
N PHE A 81 -7.06 -5.96 -0.95
CA PHE A 81 -8.39 -6.00 -0.34
C PHE A 81 -8.29 -6.30 1.16
N ALA A 82 -9.41 -6.15 1.86
CA ALA A 82 -9.56 -6.49 3.27
C ALA A 82 -10.63 -7.55 3.45
N GLU A 83 -10.36 -8.54 4.29
CA GLU A 83 -11.29 -9.62 4.63
C GLU A 83 -11.37 -9.82 6.15
N ARG A 84 -12.39 -10.52 6.61
CA ARG A 84 -12.58 -10.80 8.04
C ARG A 84 -11.69 -11.96 8.47
N ALA A 85 -11.03 -11.83 9.62
CA ALA A 85 -10.09 -12.80 10.15
C ALA A 85 -10.28 -13.06 11.66
N LYS A 86 -9.54 -14.02 12.21
CA LYS A 86 -9.58 -14.31 13.66
C LYS A 86 -8.84 -13.27 14.51
N ARG A 87 -7.86 -12.58 13.92
CA ARG A 87 -7.06 -11.50 14.49
C ARG A 87 -6.61 -10.57 13.37
N ASN A 88 -6.15 -9.37 13.70
CA ASN A 88 -5.55 -8.50 12.71
C ASN A 88 -4.28 -9.14 12.13
N CYS A 89 -4.17 -9.12 10.80
CA CYS A 89 -2.94 -9.54 10.12
C CYS A 89 -2.77 -8.79 8.79
N LEU A 90 -1.51 -8.67 8.38
CA LEU A 90 -1.09 -8.03 7.14
C LEU A 90 -0.21 -9.02 6.38
N PHE A 91 -0.60 -9.42 5.17
CA PHE A 91 0.27 -10.15 4.25
C PHE A 91 0.75 -9.19 3.14
N PRO A 92 1.99 -8.68 3.21
CA PRO A 92 2.65 -8.15 2.03
C PRO A 92 3.03 -9.31 1.10
N LYS A 93 2.98 -9.09 -0.22
CA LYS A 93 3.42 -10.07 -1.22
C LYS A 93 4.82 -10.60 -0.87
N ASN A 94 4.92 -11.88 -0.54
CA ASN A 94 6.20 -12.60 -0.52
C ASN A 94 6.79 -12.53 -1.94
N ARG A 95 7.97 -11.91 -2.08
CA ARG A 95 8.90 -12.23 -3.16
C ARG A 95 9.31 -13.71 -2.93
N GLN A 96 9.03 -14.58 -3.90
CA GLN A 96 9.99 -15.65 -4.21
C GLN A 96 11.24 -14.99 -4.77
#